data_AF-A0A7W7NAA7-F1
#
_entry.id   AF-A0A7W7NAA7-F1
#
_cell.length_a   1.000
_cell.length_b   1.000
_cell.length_c   1.000
_cell.angle_alpha   90.00
_cell.angle_beta   90.00
_cell.angle_gamma   90.00
#
_symmetry.space_group_name_H-M   'P 1'
#
loop_
_entity.id
_entity.type
_entity.pdbx_description
1 polymer ?
#
loop_
_entity_poly.entity_id
_entity_poly.type
_entity_poly.pdbx_seq_one_letter_code
_entity_poly.pdbx_strand_id
1 'polypeptide(L)'
;MKENITVEQALSKGRWQLKHLPMIVTFSIIFVSIYLTYAKIVEGWIILPIGFLSGFISGWLVWSYFAANWKIWAYENVRNVHELQRKAVEEKLIWEKGNWLEKTEFKNDLQKQKLKQLDKKFLEKDIFKDDISVPNETLIYYSKTSIIFSLIIYVIIGLTGIFLVFIKQYFGLLFIGLSLYLIYGEIKKLSDNKPQIIINAQGIQLKDDELVSWKDIYNDSVFLDRNQKNAKQYLAFNDEKIEINDLDIALEDLENLLHVYRVRFEKSL
;
A
#
# COMPACT_ATOMS: atom_id res chain seq x y z
N MET A 1 31.42 9.89 2.56
CA MET A 1 30.62 8.65 2.46
C MET A 1 29.19 9.03 2.79
N LYS A 2 28.28 9.02 1.82
CA LYS A 2 26.86 9.34 2.07
C LYS A 2 26.24 8.13 2.78
N GLU A 3 25.59 8.35 3.91
CA GLU A 3 24.78 7.31 4.57
C GLU A 3 23.75 6.80 3.56
N ASN A 4 23.75 5.49 3.31
CA ASN A 4 22.70 4.87 2.50
C ASN A 4 21.42 4.87 3.34
N ILE A 5 20.48 5.73 2.97
CA ILE A 5 19.18 5.82 3.61
C ILE A 5 18.35 4.62 3.15
N THR A 6 17.57 4.03 4.06
CA THR A 6 16.67 2.91 3.71
C THR A 6 15.52 3.39 2.82
N VAL A 7 14.94 2.47 2.04
CA VAL A 7 13.79 2.79 1.17
C VAL A 7 12.63 3.39 1.99
N GLU A 8 12.31 2.79 3.15
CA GLU A 8 11.26 3.27 4.05
C GLU A 8 11.50 4.68 4.59
N GLN A 9 12.75 5.00 4.95
CA GLN A 9 13.09 6.36 5.37
C GLN A 9 12.89 7.37 4.23
N ALA A 10 13.21 7.00 2.99
CA ALA A 10 12.96 7.87 1.84
C ALA A 10 11.46 8.03 1.53
N LEU A 11 10.67 6.96 1.64
CA LEU A 11 9.21 6.97 1.48
C LEU A 11 8.53 7.80 2.56
N SER A 12 8.93 7.66 3.83
CA SER A 12 8.38 8.46 4.94
C SER A 12 8.58 9.96 4.73
N LYS A 13 9.76 10.36 4.26
CA LYS A 13 10.02 11.75 3.87
C LYS A 13 9.18 12.17 2.67
N GLY A 14 8.97 11.27 1.71
CA GLY A 14 8.08 11.48 0.56
C GLY A 14 6.63 11.70 0.97
N ARG A 15 6.09 10.92 1.92
CA ARG A 15 4.74 11.10 2.47
C ARG A 15 4.56 12.49 3.06
N TRP A 16 5.54 13.00 3.79
CA TRP A 16 5.47 14.39 4.26
C TRP A 16 5.49 15.36 3.06
N GLN A 17 6.55 15.33 2.25
CA GLN A 17 6.75 16.36 1.23
C GLN A 17 5.68 16.36 0.12
N LEU A 18 5.16 15.19 -0.25
CA LEU A 18 4.33 15.00 -1.43
C LEU A 18 2.86 14.72 -1.09
N LYS A 19 2.51 14.34 0.14
CA LYS A 19 1.11 14.10 0.52
C LYS A 19 0.63 15.10 1.54
N HIS A 20 1.28 15.15 2.70
CA HIS A 20 0.79 15.98 3.81
C HIS A 20 1.03 17.48 3.56
N LEU A 21 2.16 17.91 2.95
CA LEU A 21 2.42 19.32 2.68
C LEU A 21 1.39 19.93 1.70
N PRO A 22 1.16 19.35 0.50
CA PRO A 22 0.10 19.80 -0.40
C PRO A 22 -1.27 19.86 0.27
N MET A 23 -1.61 18.82 1.05
CA MET A 23 -2.87 18.72 1.77
C MET A 23 -3.07 19.86 2.78
N ILE A 24 -2.04 20.17 3.58
CA ILE A 24 -2.08 21.28 4.53
C ILE A 24 -2.30 22.61 3.81
N VAL A 25 -1.61 22.85 2.70
CA VAL A 25 -1.76 24.09 1.92
C VAL A 25 -3.19 24.20 1.35
N THR A 26 -3.70 23.14 0.74
CA THR A 26 -5.07 23.11 0.21
C THR A 26 -6.10 23.38 1.29
N PHE A 27 -6.03 22.67 2.42
CA PHE A 27 -7.00 22.87 3.50
C PHE A 27 -6.85 24.22 4.18
N SER A 28 -5.63 24.74 4.33
CA SER A 28 -5.41 26.08 4.91
C SER A 28 -6.13 27.16 4.09
N ILE A 29 -6.05 27.10 2.76
CA ILE A 29 -6.73 28.06 1.86
C ILE A 29 -8.26 27.90 1.96
N ILE A 30 -8.76 26.66 1.99
CA ILE A 30 -10.19 26.38 2.16
C ILE A 30 -10.68 26.91 3.51
N PHE A 31 -9.98 26.64 4.61
CA PHE A 31 -10.35 27.12 5.94
C PHE A 31 -10.32 28.64 6.04
N VAL A 32 -9.34 29.30 5.42
CA VAL A 32 -9.32 30.77 5.33
C VAL A 32 -10.54 31.29 4.57
N SER A 33 -10.93 30.66 3.46
CA SER A 33 -12.13 31.07 2.70
C SER A 33 -13.43 30.90 3.49
N ILE A 34 -13.55 29.82 4.28
CA ILE A 34 -14.68 29.58 5.18
C ILE A 34 -14.70 30.64 6.29
N TYR A 35 -13.54 30.92 6.89
CA TYR A 35 -13.41 31.92 7.95
C TYR A 35 -13.79 33.33 7.46
N LEU A 36 -13.31 33.74 6.29
CA LEU A 36 -13.66 35.04 5.69
C LEU A 36 -15.17 35.18 5.42
N THR A 37 -15.81 34.08 5.03
CA THR A 37 -17.28 34.02 4.86
C THR A 37 -18.00 34.15 6.20
N TYR A 38 -17.56 33.40 7.22
CA TYR A 38 -18.15 33.43 8.56
C TYR A 38 -18.01 34.81 9.23
N ALA A 39 -16.86 35.45 9.06
CA ALA A 39 -16.59 36.81 9.53
C ALA A 39 -17.36 37.90 8.75
N LYS A 40 -18.16 37.52 7.73
CA LYS A 40 -18.93 38.41 6.86
C LYS A 40 -18.09 39.48 6.16
N ILE A 41 -16.80 39.21 5.93
CA ILE A 41 -15.88 40.12 5.23
C ILE A 41 -16.16 40.09 3.72
N VAL A 42 -16.53 38.92 3.18
CA VAL A 42 -16.83 38.71 1.75
C VAL A 42 -18.05 37.81 1.60
N GLU A 43 -18.82 37.98 0.53
CA GLU A 43 -19.96 37.13 0.20
C GLU A 43 -19.56 35.67 -0.07
N GLY A 44 -20.17 34.74 0.67
CA GLY A 44 -19.86 33.32 0.65
C GLY A 44 -19.99 32.66 -0.73
N TRP A 45 -20.97 33.09 -1.53
CA TRP A 45 -21.24 32.52 -2.86
C TRP A 45 -20.10 32.74 -3.85
N ILE A 46 -19.27 33.77 -3.65
CA ILE A 46 -18.14 34.09 -4.53
C ILE A 46 -16.85 33.48 -3.96
N ILE A 47 -16.59 33.67 -2.66
CA ILE A 47 -15.29 33.30 -2.07
C ILE A 47 -15.13 31.79 -1.83
N LEU A 48 -16.21 31.04 -1.57
CA LEU A 48 -16.10 29.60 -1.31
C LEU A 48 -15.68 28.79 -2.56
N PRO A 49 -16.29 28.96 -3.75
CA PRO A 49 -15.83 28.28 -4.95
C PRO A 49 -14.40 28.67 -5.34
N ILE A 50 -14.06 29.95 -5.22
CA ILE A 50 -12.71 30.46 -5.50
C ILE A 50 -11.69 29.88 -4.50
N GLY A 51 -12.03 29.82 -3.22
CA GLY A 51 -11.20 29.22 -2.18
C GLY A 51 -10.93 27.74 -2.43
N PHE A 52 -11.95 27.00 -2.87
CA PHE A 52 -11.80 25.58 -3.21
C PHE A 52 -10.89 25.37 -4.43
N LEU A 53 -11.15 26.11 -5.52
CA LEU A 53 -10.35 26.03 -6.76
C LEU A 53 -8.90 26.47 -6.51
N SER A 54 -8.69 27.60 -5.84
CA SER A 54 -7.36 28.11 -5.51
C SER A 54 -6.62 27.17 -4.57
N GLY A 55 -7.29 26.62 -3.55
CA GLY A 55 -6.70 25.64 -2.64
C GLY A 55 -6.22 24.38 -3.35
N PHE A 56 -7.01 23.86 -4.29
CA PHE A 56 -6.63 22.71 -5.10
C PHE A 56 -5.40 23.02 -5.98
N ILE A 57 -5.43 24.15 -6.70
CA ILE A 57 -4.32 24.58 -7.57
C ILE A 57 -3.03 24.79 -6.76
N SER A 58 -3.12 25.47 -5.61
CA SER A 58 -1.95 25.71 -4.76
C SER A 58 -1.36 24.41 -4.20
N GLY A 59 -2.20 23.47 -3.75
CA GLY A 59 -1.72 22.15 -3.32
C GLY A 59 -1.02 21.40 -4.46
N TRP A 60 -1.59 21.43 -5.66
CA TRP A 60 -0.99 20.82 -6.85
C TRP A 60 0.37 21.42 -7.19
N LEU A 61 0.52 22.75 -7.13
CA LEU A 61 1.79 23.44 -7.39
C LEU A 61 2.87 23.08 -6.36
N VAL A 62 2.48 22.99 -5.08
CA VAL A 62 3.39 22.56 -4.00
C VAL A 62 3.86 21.14 -4.26
N TRP A 63 2.95 20.22 -4.57
CA TRP A 63 3.30 18.84 -4.92
C TRP A 63 4.28 18.80 -6.11
N SER A 64 3.96 19.52 -7.18
CA SER A 64 4.76 19.56 -8.40
C SER A 64 6.19 20.07 -8.18
N TYR A 65 6.35 21.09 -7.32
CA TYR A 65 7.67 21.62 -6.95
C TYR A 65 8.49 20.62 -6.12
N PHE A 66 7.86 19.99 -5.12
CA PHE A 66 8.56 19.07 -4.23
C PHE A 66 8.84 17.70 -4.89
N ALA A 67 8.03 17.27 -5.85
CA ALA A 67 8.17 15.97 -6.52
C ALA A 67 9.55 15.80 -7.16
N ALA A 68 10.03 16.80 -7.93
CA ALA A 68 11.33 16.72 -8.59
C ALA A 68 12.50 16.73 -7.58
N ASN A 69 12.41 17.56 -6.55
CA ASN A 69 13.43 17.65 -5.51
C ASN A 69 13.51 16.37 -4.67
N TRP A 70 12.36 15.81 -4.29
CA TRP A 70 12.29 14.56 -3.56
C TRP A 70 12.84 13.40 -4.40
N LYS A 71 12.47 13.28 -5.70
CA LYS A 71 13.00 12.24 -6.60
C LYS A 71 14.53 12.27 -6.66
N ILE A 72 15.13 13.45 -6.89
CA ILE A 72 16.59 13.59 -6.94
C ILE A 72 17.22 13.21 -5.61
N TRP A 73 16.69 13.73 -4.50
CA TRP A 73 17.23 13.43 -3.18
C TRP A 73 17.12 11.93 -2.86
N ALA A 74 15.98 11.30 -3.17
CA ALA A 74 15.76 9.89 -2.87
C ALA A 74 16.66 9.00 -3.74
N TYR A 75 16.76 9.27 -5.05
CA TYR A 75 17.62 8.50 -5.95
C TYR A 75 19.12 8.71 -5.69
N GLU A 76 19.52 9.87 -5.16
CA GLU A 76 20.91 10.09 -4.75
C GLU A 76 21.29 9.26 -3.51
N ASN A 77 20.39 9.13 -2.52
CA ASN A 77 20.70 8.59 -1.19
C ASN A 77 20.22 7.15 -0.95
N VAL A 78 19.29 6.64 -1.76
CA VAL A 78 18.83 5.25 -1.69
C VAL A 78 19.64 4.39 -2.65
N ARG A 79 20.02 3.20 -2.20
CA ARG A 79 20.77 2.24 -3.01
C ARG A 79 19.85 1.47 -3.97
N ASN A 80 18.74 0.93 -3.46
CA ASN A 80 17.73 0.22 -4.24
C ASN A 80 16.70 1.21 -4.83
N VAL A 81 16.98 1.69 -6.03
CA VAL A 81 16.16 2.72 -6.68
C VAL A 81 14.89 2.11 -7.31
N HIS A 82 14.92 0.84 -7.69
CA HIS A 82 13.77 0.12 -8.26
C HIS A 82 12.66 -0.05 -7.22
N GLU A 83 13.00 -0.60 -6.05
CA GLU A 83 12.05 -0.80 -4.95
C GLU A 83 11.43 0.52 -4.50
N LEU A 84 12.26 1.56 -4.37
CA LEU A 84 11.79 2.91 -4.04
C LEU A 84 10.79 3.44 -5.08
N GLN A 85 11.10 3.31 -6.37
CA GLN A 85 10.20 3.81 -7.42
C GLN A 85 8.87 3.05 -7.43
N ARG A 86 8.92 1.71 -7.32
CA ARG A 86 7.71 0.86 -7.24
C ARG A 86 6.81 1.31 -6.08
N LYS A 87 7.36 1.31 -4.86
CA LYS A 87 6.61 1.69 -3.65
C LYS A 87 6.09 3.13 -3.70
N ALA A 88 6.86 4.07 -4.25
CA ALA A 88 6.43 5.46 -4.37
C ALA A 88 5.27 5.66 -5.36
N VAL A 89 5.19 4.85 -6.43
CA VAL A 89 4.05 4.83 -7.35
C VAL A 89 2.83 4.19 -6.68
N GLU A 90 3.00 3.07 -5.98
CA GLU A 90 1.92 2.39 -5.24
C GLU A 90 1.31 3.27 -4.15
N GLU A 91 2.15 4.02 -3.42
CA GLU A 91 1.73 5.01 -2.43
C GLU A 91 1.14 6.29 -3.05
N LYS A 92 1.14 6.43 -4.39
CA LYS A 92 0.71 7.62 -5.14
C LYS A 92 1.49 8.89 -4.75
N LEU A 93 2.74 8.73 -4.33
CA LEU A 93 3.63 9.85 -4.05
C LEU A 93 4.11 10.48 -5.36
N ILE A 94 4.36 9.63 -6.36
CA ILE A 94 4.78 10.01 -7.71
C ILE A 94 3.93 9.30 -8.77
N TRP A 95 3.88 9.88 -9.96
CA TRP A 95 3.27 9.22 -11.11
C TRP A 95 4.20 8.15 -11.70
N GLU A 96 3.59 7.12 -12.27
CA GLU A 96 4.29 6.13 -13.08
C GLU A 96 5.02 6.79 -14.25
N LYS A 97 6.20 6.26 -14.58
CA LYS A 97 7.06 6.79 -15.63
C LYS A 97 6.32 6.76 -16.97
N GLY A 98 6.23 7.90 -17.65
CA GLY A 98 5.54 8.03 -18.94
C GLY A 98 4.07 8.43 -18.84
N ASN A 99 3.48 8.49 -17.63
CA ASN A 99 2.14 9.04 -17.45
C ASN A 99 2.12 10.56 -17.73
N TRP A 100 1.03 11.09 -18.29
CA TRP A 100 0.94 12.50 -18.68
C TRP A 100 1.10 13.44 -17.48
N LEU A 101 0.65 13.01 -16.31
CA LEU A 101 0.75 13.78 -15.06
C LEU A 101 2.18 13.89 -14.54
N GLU A 102 3.10 13.00 -14.93
CA GLU A 102 4.53 13.14 -14.64
C GLU A 102 5.11 14.43 -15.27
N LYS A 103 4.51 14.91 -16.36
CA LYS A 103 4.92 16.15 -17.05
C LYS A 103 4.53 17.41 -16.27
N THR A 104 3.61 17.30 -15.32
CA THR A 104 3.20 18.44 -14.49
C THR A 104 4.18 18.75 -13.37
N GLU A 105 5.23 17.95 -13.20
CA GLU A 105 6.33 18.18 -12.26
C GLU A 105 7.23 19.32 -12.74
N PHE A 106 7.50 20.30 -11.88
CA PHE A 106 8.45 21.37 -12.18
C PHE A 106 9.88 20.82 -12.19
N LYS A 107 10.43 20.64 -13.39
CA LYS A 107 11.80 20.14 -13.61
C LYS A 107 12.66 21.22 -14.27
N ASN A 108 13.65 21.74 -13.55
CA ASN A 108 14.71 22.57 -14.14
C ASN A 108 15.66 21.71 -14.99
N ASP A 109 16.38 22.29 -15.95
CA ASP A 109 17.26 21.55 -16.86
C ASP A 109 18.41 20.85 -16.12
N LEU A 110 18.93 21.46 -15.05
CA LEU A 110 19.88 20.82 -14.14
C LEU A 110 19.29 19.58 -13.45
N GLN A 111 18.03 19.65 -13.04
CA GLN A 111 17.32 18.54 -12.41
C GLN A 111 17.07 17.40 -13.40
N LYS A 112 16.72 17.71 -14.66
CA LYS A 112 16.58 16.72 -15.74
C LYS A 112 17.90 16.01 -16.01
N GLN A 113 19.02 16.74 -16.06
CA GLN A 113 20.34 16.15 -16.24
C GLN A 113 20.74 15.24 -15.07
N LYS A 114 20.50 15.67 -13.83
CA LYS A 114 20.73 14.84 -12.64
C LYS A 114 19.89 13.56 -12.64
N LEU A 115 18.59 13.66 -12.96
CA LEU A 115 17.73 12.48 -13.06
C LEU A 115 18.24 11.51 -14.14
N LYS A 116 18.65 12.00 -15.31
CA LYS A 116 19.27 11.16 -16.36
C LYS A 116 20.58 10.48 -15.91
N GLN A 117 21.35 11.13 -15.04
CA GLN A 117 22.55 10.50 -14.46
C GLN A 117 22.17 9.41 -13.45
N LEU A 118 21.15 9.67 -12.63
CA LEU A 118 20.64 8.73 -11.63
C LEU A 118 19.89 7.55 -12.25
N ASP A 119 19.33 7.73 -13.45
CA ASP A 119 18.75 6.65 -14.25
C ASP A 119 19.76 5.52 -14.51
N LYS A 120 21.07 5.81 -14.51
CA LYS A 120 22.11 4.77 -14.63
C LYS A 120 22.12 3.80 -13.45
N LYS A 121 21.67 4.21 -12.25
CA LYS A 121 21.56 3.31 -11.09
C LYS A 121 20.51 2.22 -11.30
N PHE A 122 19.52 2.44 -12.17
CA PHE A 122 18.55 1.40 -12.55
C PHE A 122 19.18 0.29 -13.40
N LEU A 123 20.39 0.50 -13.93
CA LEU A 123 21.13 -0.55 -14.64
C LEU A 123 21.96 -1.42 -13.69
N GLU A 124 22.21 -0.95 -12.46
CA GLU A 124 22.89 -1.73 -11.44
C GLU A 124 21.89 -2.73 -10.84
N LYS A 125 22.30 -4.00 -10.71
CA LYS A 125 21.48 -5.01 -10.02
C LYS A 125 21.38 -4.66 -8.54
N ASP A 126 20.17 -4.78 -7.99
CA ASP A 126 19.93 -4.56 -6.58
C ASP A 126 20.65 -5.64 -5.75
N ILE A 127 21.45 -5.21 -4.77
CA ILE A 127 22.19 -6.11 -3.88
C ILE A 127 21.38 -6.23 -2.60
N PHE A 128 20.58 -7.29 -2.51
CA PHE A 128 19.88 -7.63 -1.29
C PHE A 128 20.82 -8.37 -0.34
N LYS A 129 20.82 -7.96 0.94
CA LYS A 129 21.57 -8.65 1.98
C LYS A 129 20.63 -9.63 2.67
N ASP A 130 21.17 -10.81 2.95
CA ASP A 130 20.48 -11.81 3.75
C ASP A 130 20.28 -11.29 5.17
N ASP A 131 19.03 -11.34 5.64
CA ASP A 131 18.66 -11.01 7.00
C ASP A 131 18.64 -12.29 7.84
N ILE A 132 19.59 -12.38 8.77
CA ILE A 132 19.77 -13.55 9.65
C ILE A 132 18.62 -13.71 10.64
N SER A 133 17.82 -12.66 10.87
CA SER A 133 16.65 -12.72 11.76
C SER A 133 15.50 -13.52 11.17
N VAL A 134 15.44 -13.66 9.84
CA VAL A 134 14.41 -14.44 9.16
C VAL A 134 14.72 -15.94 9.32
N PRO A 135 13.77 -16.78 9.78
CA PRO A 135 13.99 -18.22 9.96
C PRO A 135 14.29 -18.92 8.62
N ASN A 136 14.69 -20.19 8.65
CA ASN A 136 14.95 -20.96 7.42
C ASN A 136 13.68 -21.27 6.61
N GLU A 137 12.55 -21.29 7.30
CA GLU A 137 11.22 -21.51 6.74
C GLU A 137 10.24 -20.61 7.47
N THR A 138 9.40 -19.91 6.70
CA THR A 138 8.32 -19.08 7.24
C THR A 138 7.00 -19.71 6.87
N LEU A 139 6.18 -19.95 7.89
CA LEU A 139 4.83 -20.48 7.78
C LEU A 139 3.84 -19.33 7.99
N ILE A 140 3.01 -19.05 7.00
CA ILE A 140 2.02 -17.97 7.01
C ILE A 140 0.63 -18.61 7.18
N TYR A 141 -0.14 -18.13 8.15
CA TYR A 141 -1.45 -18.66 8.52
C TYR A 141 -2.55 -17.61 8.31
N TYR A 142 -3.80 -18.01 8.54
CA TYR A 142 -4.88 -17.02 8.66
C TYR A 142 -4.68 -16.14 9.91
N SER A 143 -4.92 -14.85 9.75
CA SER A 143 -4.86 -13.87 10.82
C SER A 143 -5.99 -14.06 11.82
N LYS A 144 -5.67 -14.61 12.99
CA LYS A 144 -6.63 -14.80 14.08
C LYS A 144 -7.27 -13.48 14.52
N THR A 145 -6.51 -12.39 14.51
CA THR A 145 -7.02 -11.06 14.88
C THR A 145 -8.04 -10.55 13.87
N SER A 146 -7.77 -10.69 12.57
CA SER A 146 -8.70 -10.32 11.49
C SER A 146 -10.01 -11.11 11.58
N ILE A 147 -9.90 -12.42 11.80
CA ILE A 147 -11.05 -13.31 11.97
C ILE A 147 -11.88 -12.91 13.20
N ILE A 148 -11.24 -12.71 14.37
CA ILE A 148 -11.93 -12.33 15.61
C ILE A 148 -12.66 -11.00 15.42
N PHE A 149 -12.03 -10.02 14.78
CA PHE A 149 -12.65 -8.73 14.48
C PHE A 149 -13.90 -8.88 13.59
N SER A 150 -13.80 -9.69 12.53
CA SER A 150 -14.92 -9.99 11.65
C SER A 150 -16.07 -10.69 12.39
N LEU A 151 -15.76 -11.67 13.24
CA LEU A 151 -16.75 -12.34 14.09
C LEU A 151 -17.50 -11.37 15.01
N ILE A 152 -16.80 -10.41 15.64
CA ILE A 152 -17.43 -9.39 16.48
C ILE A 152 -18.44 -8.57 15.66
N ILE A 153 -18.06 -8.13 14.46
CA ILE A 153 -18.96 -7.39 13.56
C ILE A 153 -20.19 -8.23 13.21
N TYR A 154 -20.00 -9.50 12.86
CA TYR A 154 -21.11 -10.37 12.46
C TYR A 154 -22.05 -10.67 13.63
N VAL A 155 -21.54 -10.77 14.85
CA VAL A 155 -22.37 -10.87 16.07
C VAL A 155 -23.22 -9.60 16.25
N ILE A 156 -22.65 -8.41 16.05
CA ILE A 156 -23.39 -7.13 16.13
C ILE A 156 -24.51 -7.08 15.08
N ILE A 157 -24.24 -7.54 13.85
CA ILE A 157 -25.25 -7.64 12.78
C ILE A 157 -26.37 -8.59 13.21
N GLY A 158 -26.03 -9.75 13.80
CA GLY A 158 -26.99 -10.73 14.30
C GLY A 158 -27.88 -10.16 15.44
N LEU A 159 -27.26 -9.48 16.42
CA LEU A 159 -27.98 -8.82 17.52
C LEU A 159 -28.92 -7.72 17.01
N THR A 160 -28.50 -6.97 15.99
CA THR A 160 -29.34 -5.97 15.32
C THR A 160 -30.53 -6.64 14.64
N GLY A 161 -30.32 -7.77 13.95
CA GLY A 161 -31.39 -8.57 13.38
C GLY A 161 -32.41 -9.05 14.43
N ILE A 162 -31.94 -9.53 15.58
CA ILE A 162 -32.79 -9.95 16.70
C ILE A 162 -33.61 -8.76 17.23
N PHE A 163 -32.98 -7.61 17.45
CA PHE A 163 -33.65 -6.39 17.91
C PHE A 163 -34.76 -5.92 16.96
N LEU A 164 -34.52 -5.97 15.65
CA LEU A 164 -35.53 -5.62 14.64
C LEU A 164 -36.75 -6.56 14.69
N VAL A 165 -36.52 -7.86 14.87
CA VAL A 165 -37.61 -8.83 15.04
C VAL A 165 -38.45 -8.52 16.30
N PHE A 166 -37.82 -8.10 17.41
CA PHE A 166 -38.53 -7.67 18.62
C PHE A 166 -39.46 -6.47 18.39
N ILE A 167 -39.11 -5.55 17.49
CA ILE A 167 -39.94 -4.39 17.09
C ILE A 167 -40.98 -4.80 16.02
N LYS A 168 -41.18 -6.10 15.78
CA LYS A 168 -42.08 -6.67 14.75
C LYS A 168 -41.68 -6.31 13.32
N GLN A 169 -40.42 -5.94 13.10
CA GLN A 169 -39.84 -5.76 11.78
C GLN A 169 -39.21 -7.08 11.31
N TYR A 170 -40.00 -7.89 10.61
CA TYR A 170 -39.61 -9.26 10.24
C TYR A 170 -38.44 -9.35 9.25
N PHE A 171 -38.06 -8.25 8.57
CA PHE A 171 -36.83 -8.24 7.77
C PHE A 171 -35.56 -8.45 8.62
N GLY A 172 -35.63 -8.30 9.94
CA GLY A 172 -34.56 -8.68 10.86
C GLY A 172 -34.14 -10.16 10.75
N LEU A 173 -35.03 -11.05 10.30
CA LEU A 173 -34.69 -12.45 10.00
C LEU A 173 -33.61 -12.57 8.90
N LEU A 174 -33.59 -11.65 7.93
CA LEU A 174 -32.54 -11.62 6.90
C LEU A 174 -31.17 -11.31 7.51
N PHE A 175 -31.12 -10.36 8.46
CA PHE A 175 -29.88 -10.00 9.17
C PHE A 175 -29.36 -11.16 10.03
N ILE A 176 -30.25 -11.91 10.68
CA ILE A 176 -29.89 -13.12 11.43
C ILE A 176 -29.33 -14.20 10.49
N GLY A 177 -30.03 -14.49 9.39
CA GLY A 177 -29.57 -15.47 8.40
C GLY A 177 -28.22 -15.10 7.79
N LEU A 178 -28.03 -13.82 7.44
CA LEU A 178 -26.76 -13.30 6.91
C LEU A 178 -25.63 -13.41 7.93
N SER A 179 -25.88 -13.03 9.19
CA SER A 179 -24.90 -13.14 10.27
C SER A 179 -24.43 -14.58 10.48
N LEU A 180 -25.37 -15.54 10.55
CA LEU A 180 -25.04 -16.96 10.71
C LEU A 180 -24.22 -17.51 9.54
N TYR A 181 -24.58 -17.14 8.30
CA TYR A 181 -23.84 -17.54 7.11
C TYR A 181 -22.39 -17.02 7.11
N LEU A 182 -22.19 -15.74 7.45
CA LEU A 182 -20.86 -15.13 7.51
C LEU A 182 -20.00 -15.73 8.64
N ILE A 183 -20.59 -15.95 9.82
CA ILE A 183 -19.91 -16.59 10.96
C ILE A 183 -19.45 -18.00 10.59
N TYR A 184 -20.27 -18.78 9.89
CA TYR A 184 -19.89 -20.12 9.45
C TYR A 184 -18.64 -20.11 8.55
N GLY A 185 -18.53 -19.14 7.64
CA GLY A 185 -17.35 -18.96 6.79
C GLY A 185 -16.06 -18.71 7.59
N GLU A 186 -16.12 -17.84 8.59
CA GLU A 186 -14.97 -17.51 9.45
C GLU A 186 -14.60 -18.64 10.40
N ILE A 187 -15.58 -19.38 10.94
CA ILE A 187 -15.32 -20.57 11.76
C ILE A 187 -14.57 -21.63 10.94
N LYS A 188 -14.91 -21.80 9.65
CA LYS A 188 -14.18 -22.71 8.76
C LYS A 188 -12.70 -22.32 8.63
N LYS A 189 -12.39 -21.02 8.56
CA LYS A 189 -11.01 -20.51 8.55
C LYS A 189 -10.29 -20.77 9.88
N LEU A 190 -10.95 -20.60 11.02
CA LEU A 190 -10.37 -20.91 12.34
C LEU A 190 -10.07 -22.39 12.53
N SER A 191 -10.88 -23.26 11.95
CA SER A 191 -10.65 -24.71 12.01
C SER A 191 -9.46 -25.13 11.14
N ASP A 192 -9.07 -24.30 10.17
CA ASP A 192 -7.94 -24.57 9.29
C ASP A 192 -6.63 -24.08 9.91
N ASN A 193 -5.98 -24.97 10.64
CA ASN A 193 -4.67 -24.72 11.25
C ASN A 193 -3.51 -25.02 10.30
N LYS A 194 -3.77 -25.30 9.01
CA LYS A 194 -2.71 -25.52 8.05
C LYS A 194 -2.11 -24.18 7.60
N PRO A 195 -0.79 -24.13 7.33
CA PRO A 195 -0.18 -22.96 6.70
C PRO A 195 -0.81 -22.75 5.32
N GLN A 196 -1.13 -21.49 5.01
CA GLN A 196 -1.70 -21.10 3.73
C GLN A 196 -0.61 -20.85 2.69
N ILE A 197 0.54 -20.32 3.14
CA ILE A 197 1.73 -20.10 2.33
C ILE A 197 2.94 -20.52 3.16
N ILE A 198 3.84 -21.30 2.54
CA ILE A 198 5.14 -21.66 3.10
C ILE A 198 6.21 -21.08 2.17
N ILE A 199 7.16 -20.35 2.74
CA ILE A 199 8.28 -19.78 1.99
C ILE A 199 9.58 -20.21 2.64
N ASN A 200 10.48 -20.77 1.84
CA ASN A 200 11.79 -21.21 2.31
C ASN A 200 12.86 -20.99 1.23
N ALA A 201 14.10 -21.42 1.49
CA ALA A 201 15.20 -21.26 0.53
C ALA A 201 15.04 -22.08 -0.76
N GLN A 202 14.10 -23.03 -0.83
CA GLN A 202 13.87 -23.87 -2.01
C GLN A 202 12.78 -23.27 -2.92
N GLY A 203 11.75 -22.64 -2.35
CA GLY A 203 10.65 -22.09 -3.13
C GLY A 203 9.51 -21.52 -2.30
N ILE A 204 8.35 -21.41 -2.97
CA ILE A 204 7.05 -21.03 -2.39
C ILE A 204 6.11 -22.23 -2.53
N GLN A 205 5.42 -22.59 -1.46
CA GLN A 205 4.39 -23.61 -1.47
C GLN A 205 3.06 -23.02 -1.00
N LEU A 206 2.01 -23.20 -1.80
CA LEU A 206 0.64 -22.84 -1.43
C LEU A 206 -0.05 -24.02 -0.75
N LYS A 207 -1.14 -23.71 -0.06
CA LYS A 207 -1.98 -24.72 0.55
C LYS A 207 -2.49 -25.72 -0.49
N ASP A 208 -2.26 -26.99 -0.20
CA ASP A 208 -2.67 -28.15 -1.02
C ASP A 208 -1.98 -28.24 -2.41
N ASP A 209 -1.00 -27.37 -2.69
CA ASP A 209 -0.17 -27.39 -3.91
C ASP A 209 1.26 -27.88 -3.64
N GLU A 210 1.97 -28.23 -4.73
CA GLU A 210 3.38 -28.59 -4.69
C GLU A 210 4.29 -27.37 -4.49
N LEU A 211 5.48 -27.59 -3.94
CA LEU A 211 6.49 -26.56 -3.78
C LEU A 211 6.99 -26.09 -5.15
N VAL A 212 6.74 -24.82 -5.48
CA VAL A 212 7.26 -24.18 -6.69
C VAL A 212 8.66 -23.65 -6.40
N SER A 213 9.66 -24.20 -7.09
CA SER A 213 11.07 -23.83 -6.92
C SER A 213 11.35 -22.39 -7.33
N TRP A 214 12.26 -21.71 -6.65
CA TRP A 214 12.73 -20.37 -7.04
C TRP A 214 13.30 -20.29 -8.47
N LYS A 215 13.75 -21.42 -9.04
CA LYS A 215 14.19 -21.50 -10.44
C LYS A 215 13.05 -21.23 -11.42
N ASP A 216 11.86 -21.68 -11.05
CA ASP A 216 10.66 -21.68 -11.89
C ASP A 216 9.72 -20.51 -11.54
N ILE A 217 10.04 -19.76 -10.48
CA ILE A 217 9.32 -18.55 -10.07
C ILE A 217 9.84 -17.33 -10.83
N TYR A 218 8.94 -16.68 -11.57
CA TYR A 218 9.14 -15.39 -12.23
C TYR A 218 8.04 -14.39 -11.88
N ASN A 219 8.37 -13.10 -11.97
CA ASN A 219 7.47 -11.97 -11.67
C ASN A 219 6.86 -12.02 -10.25
N ASP A 220 7.63 -12.51 -9.26
CA ASP A 220 7.19 -12.49 -7.88
C ASP A 220 7.06 -11.05 -7.37
N SER A 221 5.85 -10.70 -6.96
CA SER A 221 5.55 -9.37 -6.44
C SER A 221 4.40 -9.43 -5.46
N VAL A 222 4.48 -8.57 -4.44
CA VAL A 222 3.38 -8.31 -3.54
C VAL A 222 2.90 -6.90 -3.85
N PHE A 223 1.60 -6.73 -4.09
CA PHE A 223 1.06 -5.42 -4.43
C PHE A 223 -0.36 -5.26 -3.90
N LEU A 224 -0.79 -4.00 -3.81
CA LEU A 224 -2.12 -3.64 -3.36
C LEU A 224 -2.94 -3.16 -4.56
N ASP A 225 -3.95 -3.93 -4.94
CA ASP A 225 -4.88 -3.58 -6.01
C ASP A 225 -5.89 -2.55 -5.50
N ARG A 226 -5.70 -1.28 -5.90
CA ARG A 226 -6.59 -0.15 -5.60
C ARG A 226 -7.60 0.15 -6.72
N ASN A 227 -7.61 -0.62 -7.80
CA ASN A 227 -8.55 -0.40 -8.92
C ASN A 227 -9.91 -1.06 -8.65
N GLN A 228 -9.98 -2.03 -7.73
CA GLN A 228 -11.23 -2.62 -7.27
C GLN A 228 -11.85 -1.79 -6.13
N LYS A 229 -13.19 -1.90 -5.97
CA LYS A 229 -13.97 -1.16 -4.96
C LYS A 229 -13.43 -1.27 -3.53
N ASN A 230 -12.68 -2.35 -3.24
CA ASN A 230 -11.97 -2.56 -1.98
C ASN A 230 -10.48 -2.76 -2.29
N ALA A 231 -9.62 -2.04 -1.56
CA ALA A 231 -8.18 -2.24 -1.58
C ALA A 231 -7.88 -3.67 -1.13
N LYS A 232 -7.41 -4.52 -2.04
CA LYS A 232 -7.02 -5.90 -1.75
C LYS A 232 -5.53 -6.08 -1.95
N GLN A 233 -4.90 -6.81 -1.04
CA GLN A 233 -3.50 -7.18 -1.10
C GLN A 233 -3.37 -8.53 -1.81
N TYR A 234 -2.40 -8.63 -2.72
CA TYR A 234 -2.14 -9.84 -3.49
C TYR A 234 -0.65 -10.19 -3.47
N LEU A 235 -0.38 -11.49 -3.37
CA LEU A 235 0.87 -12.11 -3.80
C LEU A 235 0.66 -12.61 -5.23
N ALA A 236 1.55 -12.24 -6.15
CA ALA A 236 1.52 -12.73 -7.52
C ALA A 236 2.88 -13.32 -7.91
N PHE A 237 2.85 -14.47 -8.56
CA PHE A 237 3.99 -15.12 -9.19
C PHE A 237 3.47 -16.07 -10.27
N ASN A 238 4.25 -16.32 -11.33
CA ASN A 238 3.88 -17.27 -12.40
C ASN A 238 2.48 -17.06 -12.98
N ASP A 239 2.07 -15.80 -13.15
CA ASP A 239 0.73 -15.39 -13.61
C ASP A 239 -0.45 -15.73 -12.66
N GLU A 240 -0.18 -16.33 -11.50
CA GLU A 240 -1.15 -16.55 -10.43
C GLU A 240 -1.27 -15.33 -9.52
N LYS A 241 -2.46 -15.14 -8.93
CA LYS A 241 -2.75 -14.06 -7.97
C LYS A 241 -3.48 -14.62 -6.75
N ILE A 242 -2.85 -14.50 -5.59
CA ILE A 242 -3.36 -15.01 -4.32
C ILE A 242 -3.69 -13.83 -3.42
N GLU A 243 -4.93 -13.75 -2.94
CA GLU A 243 -5.36 -12.72 -1.99
C GLU A 243 -4.77 -13.02 -0.59
N ILE A 244 -4.11 -12.03 0.02
CA ILE A 244 -3.41 -12.20 1.30
C ILE A 244 -4.02 -11.40 2.46
N ASN A 245 -5.15 -10.71 2.24
CA ASN A 245 -5.80 -9.86 3.25
C ASN A 245 -6.16 -10.58 4.56
N ASP A 246 -6.45 -11.88 4.46
CA ASP A 246 -6.86 -12.70 5.58
C ASP A 246 -5.67 -13.39 6.27
N LEU A 247 -4.43 -13.17 5.81
CA LEU A 247 -3.22 -13.80 6.35
C LEU A 247 -2.60 -13.00 7.49
N ASP A 248 -1.81 -13.69 8.33
CA ASP A 248 -1.17 -13.14 9.53
C ASP A 248 0.13 -12.36 9.25
N ILE A 249 0.35 -11.94 8.00
CA ILE A 249 1.54 -11.23 7.56
C ILE A 249 1.18 -9.90 6.88
N ALA A 250 1.98 -8.86 7.14
CA ALA A 250 1.85 -7.58 6.44
C ALA A 250 2.41 -7.66 5.02
N LEU A 251 1.90 -6.81 4.12
CA LEU A 251 2.33 -6.72 2.73
C LEU A 251 3.86 -6.53 2.62
N GLU A 252 4.40 -5.60 3.41
CA GLU A 252 5.81 -5.21 3.40
C GLU A 252 6.70 -6.32 3.97
N ASP A 253 6.22 -7.02 5.00
CA ASP A 253 6.94 -8.15 5.60
C ASP A 253 7.01 -9.33 4.62
N LEU A 254 5.90 -9.62 3.92
CA LEU A 254 5.87 -10.67 2.91
C LEU A 254 6.81 -10.36 1.74
N GLU A 255 6.81 -9.12 1.26
CA GLU A 255 7.73 -8.66 0.21
C GLU A 255 9.20 -8.83 0.65
N ASN A 256 9.52 -8.45 1.89
CA ASN A 256 10.86 -8.64 2.45
C ASN A 256 11.23 -10.13 2.54
N LEU A 257 10.31 -11.00 2.95
CA LEU A 257 10.54 -12.45 2.99
C LEU A 257 10.86 -13.02 1.61
N LEU A 258 10.10 -12.65 0.58
CA LEU A 258 10.37 -13.09 -0.80
C LEU A 258 11.80 -12.73 -1.22
N HIS A 259 12.21 -11.49 -0.95
CA HIS A 259 13.56 -11.02 -1.26
C HIS A 259 14.64 -11.80 -0.48
N VAL A 260 14.47 -12.00 0.83
CA VAL A 260 15.44 -12.74 1.66
C VAL A 260 15.60 -14.18 1.18
N TYR A 261 14.49 -14.88 0.93
CA TYR A 261 14.55 -16.27 0.49
C TYR A 261 15.10 -16.42 -0.93
N ARG A 262 14.83 -15.46 -1.83
CA ARG A 262 15.44 -15.41 -3.16
C ARG A 262 16.96 -15.30 -3.08
N VAL A 263 17.48 -14.42 -2.22
CA VAL A 263 18.93 -14.27 -2.01
C VAL A 263 19.55 -15.54 -1.43
N ARG A 264 18.88 -16.21 -0.49
CA ARG A 264 19.35 -17.46 0.09
C ARG A 264 19.42 -18.57 -0.96
N PHE A 265 18.40 -18.65 -1.82
CA PHE A 265 18.41 -19.57 -2.95
C PHE A 265 19.60 -19.31 -3.88
N GLU A 266 19.83 -18.05 -4.27
CA GLU A 266 20.97 -17.66 -5.12
C GLU A 266 22.34 -17.97 -4.51
N LYS A 267 22.47 -17.88 -3.17
CA LYS A 267 23.71 -18.25 -2.46
C LYS A 267 23.88 -19.75 -2.27
N SER A 268 22.81 -20.52 -2.36
CA SER A 268 22.82 -21.98 -2.21
C SER A 268 23.10 -22.74 -3.51
N LEU A 269 23.08 -22.02 -4.65
CA LEU A 269 23.49 -22.49 -5.98
C LEU A 269 25.00 -22.45 -6.16
#